data_AF-A0A7D3U2W5-F1
#
_entry.id   AF-A0A7D3U2W5-F1
#
_cell.length_a   1.000
_cell.length_b   1.000
_cell.length_c   1.000
_cell.angle_alpha   90.00
_cell.angle_beta   90.00
_cell.angle_gamma   90.00
#
_symmetry.space_group_name_H-M   'P 1'
#
loop_
_entity.id
_entity.type
_entity.pdbx_description
1 polymer ?
#
loop_
_entity_poly.entity_id
_entity_poly.type
_entity_poly.pdbx_seq_one_letter_code
_entity_poly.pdbx_strand_id
1 'polypeptide(L)' 'MTLREELCSRQFWRAILAELLGTLAFVSAVLGASVPGPGEASRGPLYPALAAGTVAVALGHCFGEISGAQVN' A
#
# COMPACT_ATOMS: atom_id res chain seq x y z
N MET A 1 15.08 20.93 -12.79
CA MET A 1 13.85 20.43 -13.42
C MET A 1 12.73 21.39 -13.08
N THR A 2 11.96 21.81 -14.08
CA THR A 2 10.74 22.58 -13.87
C THR A 2 9.58 21.65 -13.51
N LEU A 3 8.56 22.14 -12.80
CA LEU A 3 7.37 21.35 -12.45
C LEU A 3 6.71 20.70 -13.67
N ARG A 4 6.69 21.41 -14.80
CA ARG A 4 6.10 20.92 -16.05
C ARG A 4 6.86 19.72 -16.62
N GLU A 5 8.19 19.76 -16.55
CA GLU A 5 9.04 18.65 -17.04
C GLU A 5 8.86 17.41 -16.16
N GLU A 6 8.73 17.58 -14.85
CA GLU A 6 8.51 16.48 -13.91
C GLU A 6 7.14 15.81 -14.12
N LEU A 7 6.08 16.60 -14.29
CA LEU A 7 4.73 16.08 -14.56
C LEU A 7 4.61 15.35 -15.91
N CYS A 8 5.44 15.70 -16.89
CA CYS A 8 5.53 14.97 -18.15
C CYS A 8 6.49 13.77 -18.08
N SER A 9 7.22 13.60 -16.99
CA SER A 9 8.18 12.51 -16.82
C SER A 9 7.47 11.18 -16.65
N ARG A 10 7.90 10.17 -17.41
CA ARG A 10 7.43 8.79 -17.25
C ARG A 10 7.79 8.22 -15.86
N GLN A 11 8.88 8.67 -15.25
CA GLN A 11 9.29 8.21 -13.92
C GLN A 11 8.29 8.69 -12.86
N PHE A 12 7.87 9.95 -12.94
CA PHE A 12 6.85 10.51 -12.05
C PHE A 12 5.54 9.71 -12.11
N TRP A 13 5.04 9.42 -13.32
CA TRP A 13 3.81 8.63 -13.48
C TRP A 13 3.97 7.18 -13.02
N ARG A 14 5.15 6.57 -13.16
CA ARG A 14 5.42 5.25 -12.57
C ARG A 14 5.39 5.30 -11.05
N ALA A 15 5.94 6.34 -10.43
CA ALA A 15 5.89 6.52 -8.99
C ALA A 15 4.45 6.72 -8.50
N ILE A 16 3.65 7.56 -9.18
CA ILE A 16 2.23 7.77 -8.86
C ILE A 16 1.43 6.47 -8.94
N LEU A 17 1.61 5.68 -10.00
CA LEU A 17 0.91 4.40 -10.14
C LEU A 17 1.35 3.38 -9.08
N ALA A 18 2.63 3.36 -8.71
CA ALA A 18 3.15 2.50 -7.66
C ALA A 18 2.56 2.87 -6.29
N GLU A 19 2.47 4.16 -5.95
CA GLU A 19 1.82 4.62 -4.72
C GLU A 19 0.33 4.31 -4.69
N LEU A 20 -0.38 4.52 -5.82
CA LEU A 20 -1.80 4.22 -5.92
C LEU A 20 -2.06 2.72 -5.71
N LEU A 21 -1.30 1.86 -6.38
CA LEU A 21 -1.41 0.40 -6.25
C LEU A 21 -1.00 -0.08 -4.85
N GLY A 22 0.08 0.48 -4.29
CA GLY A 22 0.54 0.15 -2.94
C GLY A 22 -0.51 0.50 -1.89
N THR A 23 -1.08 1.70 -1.97
CA THR A 23 -2.15 2.14 -1.06
C THR A 23 -3.39 1.26 -1.19
N LEU A 24 -3.81 0.93 -2.42
CA LEU A 24 -4.97 0.08 -2.66
C LEU A 24 -4.76 -1.33 -2.09
N ALA A 25 -3.57 -1.91 -2.27
CA ALA A 25 -3.21 -3.22 -1.73
C ALA A 25 -3.14 -3.20 -0.19
N PHE A 26 -2.52 -2.18 0.40
CA PHE A 26 -2.40 -2.00 1.84
C PHE A 26 -3.78 -1.91 2.50
N VAL A 27 -4.63 -0.99 2.03
CA VAL A 27 -5.97 -0.79 2.59
C VAL A 27 -6.82 -2.05 2.40
N SER A 28 -6.76 -2.70 1.23
CA SER A 28 -7.51 -3.94 0.97
C SER A 28 -7.13 -5.06 1.93
N ALA A 29 -5.84 -5.26 2.18
CA ALA A 29 -5.35 -6.30 3.08
C ALA A 29 -5.71 -6.02 4.55
N VAL A 30 -5.52 -4.79 5.00
CA VAL A 30 -5.80 -4.40 6.39
C VAL A 30 -7.31 -4.45 6.68
N LEU A 31 -8.14 -3.93 5.77
CA LEU A 31 -9.60 -4.02 5.92
C LEU A 31 -10.08 -5.47 5.81
N GLY A 32 -9.53 -6.26 4.89
CA GLY A 32 -9.83 -7.69 4.76
C GLY A 32 -9.48 -8.49 6.02
N ALA A 33 -8.39 -8.14 6.71
CA ALA A 33 -8.03 -8.74 7.99
C ALA A 33 -8.87 -8.23 9.18
N SER A 34 -9.50 -7.07 9.05
CA SER A 34 -10.29 -6.42 10.12
C SER A 34 -11.75 -6.86 10.16
N VAL A 35 -12.31 -7.31 9.03
CA VAL A 35 -13.71 -7.71 8.93
C VAL A 35 -13.84 -9.22 9.16
N PRO A 36 -14.61 -9.67 10.18
CA PRO A 36 -14.89 -11.10 10.37
C PRO A 36 -15.75 -11.65 9.22
N GLY A 37 -15.52 -12.91 8.85
CA GLY A 37 -16.37 -13.60 7.87
C GLY A 37 -17.78 -13.88 8.41
N PRO A 38 -18.75 -14.22 7.54
CA PRO A 38 -20.09 -14.59 7.96
C PRO A 38 -20.05 -15.76 8.96
N GLY A 39 -20.53 -15.52 10.19
CA GLY A 39 -20.56 -16.54 11.25
C GLY A 39 -19.26 -16.71 12.03
N GLU A 40 -18.21 -15.93 11.76
CA GLU A 40 -16.97 -15.97 12.52
C GLU A 40 -16.95 -14.96 13.67
N ALA A 41 -16.31 -15.36 14.78
CA ALA A 41 -16.03 -14.45 15.88
C ALA A 41 -14.97 -13.41 15.49
N SER A 42 -15.00 -12.24 16.13
CA SER A 42 -13.97 -11.21 15.94
C SER A 42 -12.59 -11.77 16.30
N ARG A 43 -11.65 -11.74 15.35
CA ARG A 43 -10.27 -12.28 15.50
C ARG A 43 -9.35 -11.40 16.34
N GLY A 44 -9.86 -10.33 16.94
CA GLY A 44 -9.09 -9.38 17.75
C GLY A 44 -8.07 -8.55 16.93
N PRO A 45 -7.31 -7.66 17.58
CA PRO A 45 -6.48 -6.66 16.90
C PRO A 45 -5.19 -7.24 16.28
N LEU A 46 -4.80 -8.46 16.64
CA LEU A 46 -3.54 -9.06 16.20
C LEU A 46 -3.50 -9.28 14.68
N TYR A 47 -4.62 -9.73 14.09
CA TYR A 47 -4.69 -10.04 12.67
C TYR A 47 -4.52 -8.79 11.78
N PRO A 48 -5.26 -7.69 11.99
CA PRO A 48 -5.03 -6.44 11.28
C PRO A 48 -3.62 -5.87 11.48
N ALA A 49 -3.08 -5.95 12.69
CA ALA A 49 -1.72 -5.46 12.99
C ALA A 49 -0.64 -6.22 12.20
N LEU A 50 -0.75 -7.55 12.15
CA LEU A 50 0.16 -8.39 11.35
C LEU A 50 -0.03 -8.14 9.84
N ALA A 51 -1.26 -8.02 9.37
CA ALA A 51 -1.53 -7.70 7.96
C ALA A 51 -0.91 -6.34 7.57
N ALA A 52 -1.09 -5.30 8.39
CA ALA A 52 -0.50 -3.99 8.14
C ALA A 52 1.03 -4.05 8.08
N GLY A 53 1.67 -4.65 9.09
CA GLY A 53 3.13 -4.75 9.14
C GLY A 53 3.72 -5.54 7.97
N THR A 54 3.15 -6.70 7.66
CA THR A 54 3.65 -7.57 6.57
C THR A 54 3.48 -6.93 5.20
N VAL A 55 2.33 -6.29 4.94
CA VAL A 55 2.08 -5.63 3.66
C VAL A 55 2.93 -4.37 3.51
N ALA A 56 3.13 -3.57 4.57
CA ALA A 56 4.05 -2.44 4.52
C ALA A 56 5.48 -2.86 4.14
N VAL A 57 5.99 -3.94 4.74
CA VAL A 57 7.32 -4.48 4.40
C VAL A 57 7.38 -4.98 2.95
N ALA A 58 6.37 -5.74 2.51
CA ALA A 58 6.30 -6.23 1.14
C ALA A 58 6.24 -5.08 0.11
N LEU A 59 5.45 -4.04 0.37
CA LEU A 59 5.36 -2.86 -0.49
C LEU A 59 6.66 -2.05 -0.49
N GLY A 60 7.33 -1.92 0.66
CA GLY A 60 8.66 -1.33 0.75
C GLY A 60 9.67 -2.05 -0.15
N HIS A 61 9.67 -3.37 -0.15
CA HIS A 61 10.52 -4.17 -1.03
C HIS A 61 10.15 -4.06 -2.52
N CYS A 62 8.85 -4.06 -2.85
CA CYS A 62 8.39 -4.08 -4.24
C CYS A 62 8.41 -2.71 -4.93
N PHE A 63 8.06 -1.65 -4.19
CA PHE A 63 7.84 -0.31 -4.74
C PHE A 63 8.80 0.75 -4.18
N GLY A 64 9.63 0.43 -3.18
CA GLY A 64 10.53 1.39 -2.55
C GLY A 64 11.48 2.08 -3.54
N GLU A 65 12.09 1.32 -4.46
CA GLU A 65 12.97 1.91 -5.50
C GLU A 65 12.21 2.67 -6.58
N ILE A 66 10.88 2.50 -6.69
CA ILE A 66 10.04 3.10 -7.73
C ILE A 66 9.42 4.41 -7.25
N SER A 67 8.89 4.46 -6.03
CA SER A 67 8.16 5.61 -5.49
C SER A 67 8.56 6.03 -4.08
N GLY A 68 9.40 5.24 -3.40
CA GLY A 68 9.66 5.38 -1.96
C GLY A 68 8.68 4.59 -1.09
N ALA A 69 7.63 3.99 -1.68
CA ALA A 69 6.61 3.18 -1.01
C ALA A 69 6.03 3.85 0.25
N GLN A 70 5.60 5.11 0.13
CA GLN A 70 5.09 5.88 1.25
C GLN A 70 3.77 5.31 1.77
N VAL A 71 2.87 4.96 0.83
CA VAL A 71 1.57 4.30 1.08
C VAL A 71 0.73 4.93 2.21
N ASN A 72 0.92 6.23 2.44
CA ASN A 72 0.34 7.02 3.53
C ASN A 72 0.23 8.50 3.15
#